data_AF-A0A6N6JNC1-F1
#
_entry.id   AF-A0A6N6JNC1-F1
#
_cell.length_a   1.000
_cell.length_b   1.000
_cell.length_c   1.000
_cell.angle_alpha   90.00
_cell.angle_beta   90.00
_cell.angle_gamma   90.00
#
_symmetry.space_group_name_H-M   'P 1'
#
loop_
_entity.id
_entity.type
_entity.pdbx_description
1 polymer ?
#
loop_
_entity_poly.entity_id
_entity_poly.type
_entity_poly.pdbx_seq_one_letter_code
_entity_poly.pdbx_strand_id
1 'polypeptide(L)'
;MRRSNWLDHVILTRRAFAGGLIGVTAFPRPSPAHHGFTGSYDSARPIYVAGDVIDASFRRPHPVIEMRVDAELRPPTDLREGAEFADILDVRAEDLGRIIDVEYPPIRLFFNLQGRIRVGGRIETIVYQNCRPPHQLRGQWLRLADGEAIVRRGRMQTEDAGCLS
;
A
#
# COMPACT_ATOMS: atom_id res chain seq x y z
N MET A 1 10.98 -80.70 -45.92
CA MET A 1 9.69 -80.67 -46.67
C MET A 1 8.72 -79.74 -45.93
N ARG A 2 7.98 -78.89 -46.69
CA ARG A 2 6.98 -77.85 -46.30
C ARG A 2 7.58 -76.51 -45.84
N ARG A 3 7.57 -75.47 -46.69
CA ARG A 3 6.51 -74.42 -46.95
C ARG A 3 6.44 -73.44 -45.75
N SER A 4 6.46 -72.10 -45.88
CA SER A 4 5.89 -71.20 -46.89
C SER A 4 6.38 -69.75 -46.73
N ASN A 5 6.30 -69.00 -47.84
CA ASN A 5 6.36 -67.55 -48.05
C ASN A 5 5.56 -66.72 -47.01
N TRP A 6 5.86 -65.43 -46.85
CA TRP A 6 5.13 -64.30 -47.47
C TRP A 6 5.69 -62.96 -46.96
N LEU A 7 5.79 -62.01 -47.89
CA LEU A 7 6.19 -60.62 -47.71
C LEU A 7 5.14 -59.87 -46.87
N ASP A 8 5.57 -58.91 -46.06
CA ASP A 8 4.74 -57.73 -45.79
C ASP A 8 5.63 -56.49 -45.62
N HIS A 9 5.41 -55.55 -46.55
CA HIS A 9 5.97 -54.21 -46.55
C HIS A 9 5.28 -53.36 -45.47
N VAL A 10 6.01 -52.98 -44.42
CA VAL A 10 5.52 -51.98 -43.47
C VAL A 10 5.75 -50.59 -44.07
N ILE A 11 4.65 -49.99 -44.52
CA ILE A 11 4.54 -48.60 -44.94
C ILE A 11 4.81 -47.70 -43.73
N LEU A 12 5.95 -46.99 -43.73
CA LEU A 12 6.26 -45.94 -42.75
C LEU A 12 5.39 -44.69 -43.04
N THR A 13 4.26 -44.57 -42.36
CA THR A 13 3.45 -43.34 -42.38
C THR A 13 4.07 -42.30 -41.44
N ARG A 14 4.85 -41.38 -42.00
CA ARG A 14 5.33 -40.19 -41.28
C ARG A 14 4.16 -39.25 -40.98
N ARG A 15 3.66 -39.26 -39.74
CA ARG A 15 2.73 -38.23 -39.24
C ARG A 15 3.50 -36.96 -38.91
N ALA A 16 3.27 -35.92 -39.69
CA ALA A 16 3.73 -34.56 -39.39
C ALA A 16 2.91 -33.99 -38.23
N PHE A 17 3.56 -33.70 -37.11
CA PHE A 17 3.00 -32.88 -36.04
C PHE A 17 3.23 -31.40 -36.38
N ALA A 18 2.21 -30.75 -36.93
CA ALA A 18 2.13 -29.29 -36.98
C ALA A 18 1.61 -28.80 -35.62
N GLY A 19 2.51 -28.57 -34.67
CA GLY A 19 2.21 -27.93 -33.39
C GLY A 19 2.22 -26.42 -33.54
N GLY A 20 1.05 -25.80 -33.53
CA GLY A 20 0.89 -24.35 -33.55
C GLY A 20 1.38 -23.71 -32.25
N LEU A 21 2.39 -22.85 -32.35
CA LEU A 21 2.78 -21.90 -31.31
C LEU A 21 1.74 -20.76 -31.28
N ILE A 22 0.68 -20.93 -30.49
CA ILE A 22 -0.15 -19.79 -30.08
C ILE A 22 0.67 -19.05 -29.02
N GLY A 23 1.45 -18.07 -29.46
CA GLY A 23 2.13 -17.13 -28.59
C GLY A 23 1.09 -16.30 -27.84
N VAL A 24 0.82 -16.65 -26.58
CA VAL A 24 0.09 -15.77 -25.66
C VAL A 24 1.03 -14.61 -25.35
N THR A 25 0.91 -13.52 -26.11
CA THR A 25 1.53 -12.24 -25.75
C THR A 25 0.80 -11.71 -24.53
N ALA A 26 1.30 -12.06 -23.34
CA ALA A 26 0.95 -11.39 -22.11
C ALA A 26 1.43 -9.94 -22.23
N PHE A 27 0.58 -9.06 -22.76
CA PHE A 27 0.81 -7.63 -22.65
C PHE A 27 0.78 -7.30 -21.16
N PRO A 28 1.90 -6.83 -20.57
CA PRO A 28 1.84 -6.31 -19.21
C PRO A 28 0.82 -5.19 -19.26
N ARG A 29 -0.31 -5.37 -18.55
CA ARG A 29 -1.21 -4.25 -18.31
C ARG A 29 -0.36 -3.19 -17.64
N PRO A 30 -0.35 -1.94 -18.12
CA PRO A 30 0.20 -0.86 -17.33
C PRO A 30 -0.61 -0.88 -16.04
N SER A 31 -0.01 -1.36 -14.96
CA SER A 31 -0.44 -0.94 -13.63
C SER A 31 -0.18 0.56 -13.64
N PRO A 32 -1.16 1.44 -13.38
CA PRO A 32 -0.87 2.73 -12.80
C PRO A 32 0.17 2.56 -11.70
N ALA A 33 1.44 2.69 -12.06
CA ALA A 33 2.47 2.97 -11.11
C ALA A 33 2.10 4.37 -10.63
N HIS A 34 1.54 4.44 -9.43
CA HIS A 34 1.16 5.66 -8.75
C HIS A 34 2.46 6.41 -8.44
N HIS A 35 3.06 6.99 -9.48
CA HIS A 35 4.28 7.76 -9.38
C HIS A 35 3.93 9.05 -8.65
N GLY A 36 4.14 9.04 -7.33
CA GLY A 36 4.33 10.19 -6.47
C GLY A 36 3.39 11.38 -6.66
N PHE A 37 2.56 11.63 -5.64
CA PHE A 37 2.07 12.98 -5.30
C PHE A 37 1.09 13.69 -6.25
N THR A 38 0.45 12.98 -7.18
CA THR A 38 -0.59 13.59 -8.03
C THR A 38 -1.97 13.69 -7.36
N GLY A 39 -2.06 13.32 -6.08
CA GLY A 39 -3.26 13.44 -5.26
C GLY A 39 -3.42 14.81 -4.61
N SER A 40 -4.68 15.19 -4.39
CA SER A 40 -5.04 16.33 -3.55
C SER A 40 -5.62 15.78 -2.26
N TYR A 41 -5.19 16.25 -1.11
CA TYR A 41 -5.48 15.62 0.17
C TYR A 41 -6.31 16.51 1.07
N ASP A 42 -7.30 15.95 1.75
CA ASP A 42 -8.16 16.69 2.68
C ASP A 42 -7.38 17.08 3.93
N SER A 43 -6.96 18.34 4.00
CA SER A 43 -6.30 18.90 5.18
C SER A 43 -7.29 19.47 6.20
N ALA A 44 -8.57 19.62 5.84
CA ALA A 44 -9.60 20.13 6.76
C ALA A 44 -10.14 19.03 7.69
N ARG A 45 -9.94 17.75 7.33
CA ARG A 45 -10.39 16.58 8.11
C ARG A 45 -9.24 15.58 8.31
N PRO A 46 -8.22 15.92 9.11
CA PRO A 46 -7.20 14.94 9.49
C PRO A 46 -7.83 13.77 10.23
N ILE A 47 -7.37 12.57 9.91
CA ILE A 47 -7.88 11.33 10.50
C ILE A 47 -6.81 10.79 11.45
N TYR A 48 -7.19 10.56 12.69
CA TYR A 48 -6.37 9.85 13.66
C TYR A 48 -6.58 8.34 13.53
N VAL A 49 -5.48 7.60 13.43
CA VAL A 49 -5.48 6.14 13.47
C VAL A 49 -4.40 5.66 14.43
N ALA A 50 -4.70 4.58 15.14
CA ALA A 50 -3.74 3.87 15.97
C ALA A 50 -3.99 2.37 15.90
N GLY A 51 -2.92 1.60 16.07
CA GLY A 51 -3.02 0.15 15.97
C GLY A 51 -1.69 -0.55 15.76
N ASP A 52 -1.79 -1.84 15.45
CA ASP A 52 -0.64 -2.73 15.30
C ASP A 52 -0.12 -2.73 13.87
N VAL A 53 1.18 -2.60 13.71
CA VAL A 53 1.88 -2.73 12.44
C VAL A 53 1.89 -4.20 12.02
N ILE A 54 1.39 -4.49 10.83
CA ILE A 54 1.30 -5.84 10.27
C ILE A 54 2.28 -6.04 9.12
N ASP A 55 2.59 -4.99 8.38
CA ASP A 55 3.74 -4.92 7.47
C ASP A 55 4.33 -3.50 7.41
N ALA A 56 5.60 -3.40 7.05
CA ALA A 56 6.25 -2.11 6.85
C ALA A 56 7.33 -2.19 5.76
N SER A 57 7.16 -1.40 4.70
CA SER A 57 8.12 -1.28 3.60
C SER A 57 8.74 0.12 3.62
N PHE A 58 10.07 0.18 3.75
CA PHE A 58 10.86 1.42 3.67
C PHE A 58 11.66 1.51 2.36
N ARG A 59 11.05 1.04 1.27
CA ARG A 59 11.67 1.03 -0.06
C ARG A 59 11.16 2.18 -0.91
N ARG A 60 11.82 2.46 -2.03
CA ARG A 60 11.31 3.42 -3.02
C ARG A 60 10.02 2.85 -3.66
N PRO A 61 9.06 3.69 -4.10
CA PRO A 61 9.15 5.15 -4.20
C PRO A 61 8.99 5.88 -2.86
N HIS A 62 8.29 5.29 -1.89
CA HIS A 62 8.07 5.88 -0.56
C HIS A 62 7.77 4.81 0.49
N PRO A 63 7.93 5.10 1.79
CA PRO A 63 7.54 4.16 2.82
C PRO A 63 6.02 3.92 2.84
N VAL A 64 5.64 2.69 3.16
CA VAL A 64 4.25 2.27 3.38
C VAL A 64 4.21 1.42 4.64
N ILE A 65 3.23 1.69 5.49
CA ILE A 65 2.95 0.89 6.68
C ILE A 65 1.54 0.33 6.52
N GLU A 66 1.43 -0.99 6.55
CA GLU A 66 0.14 -1.67 6.68
C GLU A 66 -0.11 -1.85 8.19
N MET A 67 -1.27 -1.40 8.68
CA MET A 67 -1.61 -1.48 10.10
C MET A 67 -3.04 -1.97 10.32
N ARG A 68 -3.25 -2.77 11.36
CA ARG A 68 -4.58 -3.10 11.88
C ARG A 68 -5.00 -2.03 12.87
N VAL A 69 -6.00 -1.24 12.49
CA VAL A 69 -6.56 -0.17 13.31
C VAL A 69 -7.34 -0.78 14.48
N ASP A 70 -7.25 -0.17 15.66
CA ASP A 70 -8.03 -0.64 16.81
C ASP A 70 -9.54 -0.56 16.51
N ALA A 71 -10.31 -1.47 17.11
CA ALA A 71 -11.77 -1.46 16.99
C ALA A 71 -12.44 -0.33 17.78
N GLU A 72 -11.74 0.21 18.78
CA GLU A 72 -12.16 1.35 19.59
C GLU A 72 -11.01 2.34 19.67
N LEU A 73 -11.20 3.54 19.11
CA LEU A 73 -10.21 4.60 19.09
C LEU A 73 -10.75 5.87 19.71
N ARG A 74 -9.84 6.57 20.40
CA ARG A 74 -10.04 7.95 20.83
C ARG A 74 -8.79 8.73 20.48
N PRO A 75 -8.90 9.90 19.81
CA PRO A 75 -7.75 10.76 19.61
C PRO A 75 -7.07 11.11 20.94
N PRO A 76 -5.73 11.16 20.98
CA PRO A 76 -5.01 11.55 22.17
C PRO A 76 -5.30 13.01 22.50
N THR A 77 -5.40 13.31 23.78
CA THR A 77 -5.56 14.70 24.27
C THR A 77 -4.24 15.45 24.35
N ASP A 78 -3.11 14.75 24.18
CA ASP A 78 -1.75 15.25 24.40
C ASP A 78 -0.89 15.26 23.12
N LEU A 79 -1.37 15.94 22.07
CA LEU A 79 -0.64 16.11 20.81
C LEU A 79 0.40 17.23 20.89
N ARG A 80 1.41 17.09 21.76
CA ARG A 80 2.42 18.16 21.97
C ARG A 80 3.10 18.56 20.66
N GLU A 81 3.62 17.58 19.90
CA GLU A 81 4.30 17.84 18.63
C GLU A 81 3.34 17.98 17.42
N GLY A 82 2.02 17.92 17.59
CA GLY A 82 1.03 18.03 16.51
C GLY A 82 -0.20 18.84 16.92
N ALA A 83 0.02 19.87 17.74
CA ALA A 83 -1.04 20.65 18.35
C ALA A 83 -1.98 21.30 17.32
N GLU A 84 -1.51 21.53 16.10
CA GLU A 84 -2.31 22.03 14.97
C GLU A 84 -3.48 21.10 14.58
N PHE A 85 -3.40 19.81 14.94
CA PHE A 85 -4.45 18.84 14.63
C PHE A 85 -5.49 18.70 15.75
N ALA A 86 -5.16 19.07 16.99
CA ALA A 86 -5.87 18.63 18.19
C ALA A 86 -7.38 18.90 18.18
N ASP A 87 -7.80 20.01 17.59
CA ASP A 87 -9.20 20.44 17.57
C ASP A 87 -10.00 19.93 16.35
N ILE A 88 -9.34 19.28 15.39
CA ILE A 88 -9.92 18.91 14.10
C ILE A 88 -9.72 17.44 13.73
N LEU A 89 -9.20 16.63 14.65
CA LEU A 89 -9.02 15.20 14.43
C LEU A 89 -10.35 14.45 14.37
N ASP A 90 -10.48 13.64 13.34
CA ASP A 90 -11.58 12.70 13.16
C ASP A 90 -11.11 11.24 13.35
N VAL A 91 -12.06 10.35 13.63
CA VAL A 91 -11.87 8.89 13.63
C VAL A 91 -12.90 8.31 12.67
N ARG A 92 -12.43 7.69 11.58
CA ARG A 92 -13.30 7.09 10.59
C ARG A 92 -13.83 5.74 11.05
N ALA A 93 -15.14 5.61 11.15
CA ALA A 93 -15.79 4.37 11.58
C ALA A 93 -15.49 3.21 10.63
N GLU A 94 -15.30 3.47 9.34
CA GLU A 94 -14.96 2.46 8.33
C GLU A 94 -13.57 1.84 8.51
N ASP A 95 -12.65 2.52 9.20
CA ASP A 95 -11.30 2.04 9.44
C ASP A 95 -11.20 1.14 10.69
N LEU A 96 -12.11 1.27 11.65
CA LEU A 96 -12.04 0.58 12.94
C LEU A 96 -12.01 -0.94 12.77
N GLY A 97 -11.00 -1.58 13.35
CA GLY A 97 -10.77 -3.02 13.24
C GLY A 97 -10.32 -3.50 11.84
N ARG A 98 -10.10 -2.60 10.89
CA ARG A 98 -9.64 -2.92 9.53
C ARG A 98 -8.14 -2.84 9.40
N ILE A 99 -7.67 -3.43 8.32
CA ILE A 99 -6.31 -3.31 7.84
C ILE A 99 -6.29 -2.17 6.82
N ILE A 100 -5.41 -1.19 7.04
CA ILE A 100 -5.24 -0.03 6.15
C ILE A 100 -3.77 0.14 5.77
N ASP A 101 -3.54 0.74 4.61
CA ASP A 101 -2.24 1.21 4.17
C ASP A 101 -2.08 2.69 4.48
N VAL A 102 -0.98 3.05 5.15
CA VAL A 102 -0.56 4.44 5.36
C VAL A 102 0.72 4.69 4.60
N GLU A 103 0.64 5.57 3.60
CA GLU A 103 1.80 6.01 2.83
C GLU A 103 2.47 7.20 3.52
N TYR A 104 3.80 7.19 3.58
CA TYR A 104 4.56 8.32 4.08
C TYR A 104 5.31 9.03 2.96
N PRO A 105 5.55 10.34 3.04
CA PRO A 105 6.35 11.05 2.04
C PRO A 105 7.77 10.50 1.89
N PRO A 106 8.36 10.50 0.68
CA PRO A 106 9.68 9.94 0.40
C PRO A 106 10.79 10.92 0.77
N ILE A 107 10.73 11.43 1.99
CA ILE A 107 11.77 12.25 2.59
C ILE A 107 12.59 11.39 3.56
N ARG A 108 13.85 11.78 3.76
CA ARG A 108 14.79 11.03 4.60
C ARG A 108 14.24 10.75 6.01
N LEU A 109 13.44 11.67 6.56
CA LEU A 109 12.80 11.52 7.86
C LEU A 109 12.03 10.19 7.99
N PHE A 110 11.16 9.87 7.03
CA PHE A 110 10.33 8.66 7.10
C PHE A 110 11.08 7.39 6.68
N PHE A 111 12.06 7.49 5.78
CA PHE A 111 12.94 6.34 5.48
C PHE A 111 13.79 5.93 6.69
N ASN A 112 14.22 6.89 7.53
CA ASN A 112 14.99 6.61 8.73
C ASN A 112 14.19 5.89 9.84
N LEU A 113 12.87 5.71 9.68
CA LEU A 113 12.07 4.89 10.59
C LEU A 113 12.29 3.39 10.38
N GLN A 114 12.99 3.00 9.31
CA GLN A 114 13.40 1.62 9.09
C GLN A 114 14.20 1.10 10.29
N GLY A 115 13.74 -0.01 10.88
CA GLY A 115 14.33 -0.62 12.07
C GLY A 115 13.82 -0.05 13.40
N ARG A 116 13.12 1.10 13.37
CA ARG A 116 12.42 1.69 14.53
C ARG A 116 10.98 1.20 14.61
N ILE A 117 10.30 1.14 13.46
CA ILE A 117 9.00 0.50 13.34
C ILE A 117 9.20 -1.01 13.14
N ARG A 118 8.47 -1.80 13.93
CA ARG A 118 8.54 -3.26 13.91
C ARG A 118 7.16 -3.83 13.65
N VAL A 119 7.10 -4.89 12.84
CA VAL A 119 5.89 -5.73 12.73
C VAL A 119 5.54 -6.28 14.11
N GLY A 120 4.25 -6.24 14.45
CA GLY A 120 3.71 -6.51 15.79
C GLY A 120 3.90 -5.38 16.80
N GLY A 121 4.57 -4.29 16.42
CA GLY A 121 4.66 -3.08 17.23
C GLY A 121 3.46 -2.17 17.01
N ARG A 122 3.27 -1.22 17.93
CA ARG A 122 2.19 -0.24 17.88
C ARG A 122 2.69 1.10 17.35
N ILE A 123 1.87 1.76 16.55
CA ILE A 123 2.05 3.16 16.17
C ILE A 123 0.73 3.91 16.27
N GLU A 124 0.85 5.23 16.37
CA GLU A 124 -0.25 6.16 16.16
C GLU A 124 0.14 7.10 15.03
N THR A 125 -0.80 7.51 14.20
CA THR A 125 -0.52 8.40 13.08
C THR A 125 -1.73 9.25 12.74
N ILE A 126 -1.45 10.45 12.24
CA ILE A 126 -2.47 11.34 11.68
C ILE A 126 -2.28 11.33 10.18
N VAL A 127 -3.35 11.04 9.46
CA VAL A 127 -3.33 10.92 8.00
C VAL A 127 -4.26 11.93 7.36
N TYR A 128 -3.91 12.34 6.15
CA TYR A 128 -4.85 12.96 5.23
C TYR A 128 -5.30 11.95 4.19
N GLN A 129 -6.58 12.00 3.83
CA GLN A 129 -7.15 11.18 2.77
C GLN A 129 -7.03 11.88 1.42
N ASN A 130 -6.63 11.15 0.38
CA ASN A 130 -6.66 11.65 -1.00
C ASN A 130 -8.12 11.87 -1.43
N CYS A 131 -8.42 13.03 -1.98
CA CYS A 131 -9.74 13.41 -2.48
C CYS A 131 -10.16 12.64 -3.73
N ARG A 132 -9.21 11.97 -4.40
CA ARG A 132 -9.49 11.16 -5.58
C ARG A 132 -9.36 9.68 -5.26
N PRO A 133 -10.17 8.82 -5.91
CA PRO A 133 -9.95 7.38 -5.86
C PRO A 133 -8.50 7.02 -6.22
N PRO A 134 -7.88 6.02 -5.55
CA PRO A 134 -8.48 5.12 -4.57
C PRO A 134 -8.52 5.64 -3.11
N HIS A 135 -8.41 6.96 -2.88
CA HIS A 135 -8.46 7.57 -1.56
C HIS A 135 -7.33 7.14 -0.60
N GLN A 136 -6.10 7.08 -1.11
CA GLN A 136 -4.93 6.72 -0.30
C GLN A 136 -4.81 7.59 0.97
N LEU A 137 -4.35 6.97 2.06
CA LEU A 137 -4.07 7.65 3.32
C LEU A 137 -2.60 8.03 3.40
N ARG A 138 -2.36 9.28 3.79
CA ARG A 138 -1.00 9.83 3.82
C ARG A 138 -0.64 10.38 5.18
N GLY A 139 0.36 9.79 5.82
CA GLY A 139 0.84 10.17 7.14
C GLY A 139 1.45 11.57 7.17
N GLN A 140 1.01 12.38 8.14
CA GLN A 140 1.50 13.75 8.42
C GLN A 140 2.29 13.80 9.73
N TRP A 141 1.90 12.95 10.68
CA TRP A 141 2.42 12.85 12.03
C TRP A 141 2.43 11.38 12.42
N LEU A 142 3.44 10.93 13.16
CA LEU A 142 3.49 9.57 13.68
C LEU A 142 4.06 9.58 15.09
N ARG A 143 3.47 8.81 16.01
CA ARG A 143 4.03 8.53 17.34
C ARG A 143 4.37 7.05 17.45
N LEU A 144 5.60 6.79 17.86
CA LEU A 144 6.12 5.45 18.10
C LEU A 144 5.71 4.94 19.49
N ALA A 145 5.88 3.64 19.71
CA ALA A 145 5.55 2.99 20.98
C ALA A 145 6.37 3.52 22.18
N ASP A 146 7.54 4.11 21.95
CA ASP A 146 8.35 4.77 22.98
C ASP A 146 7.88 6.21 23.30
N GLY A 147 6.83 6.67 22.64
CA GLY A 147 6.26 8.00 22.78
C GLY A 147 6.92 9.06 21.90
N GLU A 148 7.97 8.74 21.14
CA GLU A 148 8.58 9.71 20.23
C GLU A 148 7.61 10.07 19.10
N ALA A 149 7.33 11.37 18.99
CA ALA A 149 6.54 11.93 17.90
C ALA A 149 7.45 12.42 16.76
N ILE A 150 7.20 11.89 15.57
CA ILE A 150 7.81 12.25 14.31
C ILE A 150 6.81 13.11 13.55
N VAL A 151 7.14 14.39 13.44
CA VAL A 151 6.22 15.36 12.84
C VAL A 151 6.92 16.07 11.73
N ARG A 152 6.24 16.16 10.59
CA ARG A 152 6.72 16.98 9.49
C ARG A 152 5.90 18.25 9.40
N ARG A 153 6.59 19.39 9.51
CA ARG A 153 5.98 20.72 9.37
C ARG A 153 5.96 21.24 7.93
N GLY A 154 4.85 21.90 7.57
CA GLY A 154 4.60 22.53 6.26
C GLY A 154 3.81 21.65 5.29
N ARG A 155 3.72 22.06 4.01
CA ARG A 155 3.06 21.30 2.93
C ARG A 155 4.03 20.40 2.16
N MET A 156 3.65 19.16 1.81
CA MET A 156 4.46 18.23 0.96
C MET A 156 3.70 17.69 -0.24
N GLN A 157 2.41 17.93 -0.27
CA GLN A 157 1.48 17.47 -1.29
C GLN A 157 0.49 18.61 -1.55
N THR A 158 -0.31 18.45 -2.58
CA THR A 158 -1.49 19.32 -2.73
C THR A 158 -2.44 19.01 -1.59
N GLU A 159 -2.77 20.03 -0.82
CA GLU A 159 -3.65 19.95 0.34
C GLU A 159 -4.82 20.88 0.06
N ASP A 160 -6.03 20.32 0.07
CA ASP A 160 -7.28 21.04 -0.10
C ASP A 160 -7.95 21.21 1.26
N ALA A 161 -8.66 22.33 1.43
CA ALA A 161 -9.48 22.59 2.61
C ALA A 161 -10.84 21.88 2.49
N GLY A 162 -10.79 20.56 2.37
CA GLY A 162 -11.96 19.72 2.06
C GLY A 162 -11.92 19.15 0.65
N CYS A 163 -12.24 17.87 0.52
CA CYS A 163 -12.48 17.27 -0.79
C CYS A 163 -13.77 17.80 -1.41
N LEU A 164 -13.69 18.32 -2.64
CA LEU A 164 -14.87 18.59 -3.45
C LEU A 164 -15.55 17.27 -3.77
N SER A 165 -16.76 17.08 -3.25
CA SER A 165 -17.65 15.95 -3.53
C SER A 165 -18.13 15.95 -4.98
#